data_AF-A0A2M7XWJ6-F1
#
_entry.id   AF-A0A2M7XWJ6-F1
#
_cell.length_a   1.000
_cell.length_b   1.000
_cell.length_c   1.000
_cell.angle_alpha   90.00
_cell.angle_beta   90.00
_cell.angle_gamma   90.00
#
_symmetry.space_group_name_H-M   'P 1'
#
loop_
_entity.id
_entity.type
_entity.pdbx_description
1 polymer ?
#
loop_
_entity_poly.entity_id
_entity_poly.type
_entity_poly.pdbx_seq_one_letter_code
_entity_poly.pdbx_strand_id
1 'polypeptide(L)' 'MEIVDKVIEMIRKSGVNYEVGPMETTMEGDLETLMEIVKKAQYLCIKSGAKNVFTNVKIIYNPKGVLTIEQKTKKHRR' A
#
# COMPACT_ATOMS: atom_id res chain seq x y z
N MET A 1 -10.32 13.54 3.93
CA MET A 1 -9.14 13.39 3.04
C MET A 1 -7.84 13.39 3.83
N GLU A 2 -7.66 14.27 4.82
CA GLU A 2 -6.38 14.39 5.56
C GLU A 2 -5.77 13.10 6.12
N ILE A 3 -6.60 12.15 6.60
CA ILE A 3 -6.08 10.86 7.12
C ILE A 3 -5.47 10.03 5.99
N VAL A 4 -6.09 10.05 4.80
CA VAL A 4 -5.58 9.33 3.61
C VAL A 4 -4.25 9.93 3.19
N ASP A 5 -4.13 11.26 3.16
CA ASP A 5 -2.89 11.96 2.81
C ASP A 5 -1.75 11.60 3.79
N LYS A 6 -2.05 11.51 5.10
CA LYS A 6 -1.09 11.06 6.11
C LYS A 6 -0.61 9.63 5.87
N VAL A 7 -1.50 8.72 5.45
CA VAL A 7 -1.15 7.33 5.12
C VAL A 7 -0.29 7.28 3.86
N ILE A 8 -0.66 8.02 2.80
CA ILE A 8 0.13 8.08 1.57
C ILE A 8 1.53 8.65 1.83
N GLU A 9 1.64 9.70 2.64
CA GLU A 9 2.93 10.27 3.04
C GLU A 9 3.78 9.27 3.86
N MET A 10 3.14 8.45 4.70
CA MET A 10 3.82 7.39 5.44
C MET A 10 4.32 6.27 4.50
N ILE A 11 3.52 5.87 3.50
CA ILE A 11 3.93 4.92 2.46
C ILE A 11 5.09 5.50 1.65
N ARG A 12 5.03 6.79 1.27
CA ARG A 12 6.12 7.47 0.56
C ARG A 12 7.44 7.42 1.35
N LYS A 13 7.38 7.60 2.67
CA LYS A 13 8.54 7.53 3.57
C LYS A 13 9.06 6.10 3.79
N SER A 14 8.26 5.08 3.50
CA SER A 14 8.68 3.68 3.66
C SER A 14 9.72 3.26 2.61
N GLY A 15 9.81 3.99 1.49
CA GLY A 15 10.77 3.72 0.42
C GLY A 15 10.42 2.53 -0.49
N VAL A 16 9.28 1.87 -0.28
CA VAL A 16 8.81 0.80 -1.17
C VAL A 16 8.33 1.37 -2.49
N ASN A 17 8.40 0.57 -3.56
CA ASN A 17 7.75 0.96 -4.81
C ASN A 17 6.23 0.89 -4.62
N TYR A 18 5.51 1.95 -4.98
CA TYR A 18 4.07 2.01 -4.81
C TYR A 18 3.40 2.85 -5.90
N GLU A 19 2.10 2.63 -6.06
CA GLU A 19 1.24 3.39 -6.96
C GLU A 19 -0.10 3.64 -6.27
N VAL A 20 -0.51 4.91 -6.21
CA VAL A 20 -1.81 5.31 -5.68
C VAL A 20 -2.85 5.23 -6.81
N GLY A 21 -3.79 4.30 -6.67
CA GLY A 21 -4.96 4.21 -7.52
C GLY A 21 -6.19 4.89 -6.89
N PRO A 22 -7.31 4.96 -7.62
CA PRO A 22 -8.53 5.62 -7.15
C PRO A 22 -9.21 4.88 -5.99
N MET A 23 -9.03 3.56 -5.89
CA MET A 23 -9.69 2.71 -4.88
C MET A 23 -8.71 2.05 -3.91
N GLU A 24 -7.43 1.98 -4.28
CA GLU A 24 -6.42 1.21 -3.57
C GLU A 24 -5.03 1.76 -3.86
N THR A 25 -4.09 1.51 -2.95
CA THR A 25 -2.66 1.76 -3.18
C THR A 25 -1.98 0.42 -3.36
N THR A 26 -1.33 0.22 -4.51
CA THR A 26 -0.55 -1.00 -4.79
C THR A 26 0.89 -0.77 -4.34
N MET A 27 1.48 -1.75 -3.66
CA MET A 27 2.86 -1.68 -3.15
C MET A 27 3.63 -2.94 -3.55
N GLU A 28 4.95 -2.82 -3.73
CA GLU A 28 5.84 -3.94 -4.04
C GLU A 28 6.99 -4.01 -3.05
N GLY A 29 7.32 -5.22 -2.63
CA GLY A 29 8.39 -5.46 -1.69
C GLY A 29 8.26 -6.84 -1.06
N ASP A 30 9.06 -7.04 -0.01
CA ASP A 30 8.96 -8.23 0.84
C ASP A 30 7.67 -8.23 1.67
N LEU A 31 7.11 -9.43 1.89
CA LEU A 31 5.84 -9.61 2.58
C LEU A 31 5.84 -9.00 3.99
N GLU A 32 6.90 -9.21 4.76
CA GLU A 32 6.99 -8.71 6.14
C GLU A 32 6.98 -7.18 6.15
N THR A 33 7.77 -6.58 5.26
CA THR A 33 7.82 -5.11 5.09
C THR A 33 6.45 -4.54 4.72
N LEU A 34 5.77 -5.14 3.74
CA LEU A 34 4.45 -4.68 3.29
C LEU A 34 3.38 -4.83 4.38
N MET A 35 3.39 -5.94 5.12
CA MET A 35 2.45 -6.15 6.22
C MET A 35 2.68 -5.17 7.38
N GLU A 36 3.93 -4.79 7.67
CA GLU A 36 4.23 -3.77 8.67
C GLU A 36 3.73 -2.39 8.24
N ILE A 37 3.78 -2.05 6.94
CA ILE A 37 3.18 -0.82 6.42
C ILE A 37 1.66 -0.83 6.60
N VAL A 38 0.98 -1.95 6.29
CA VAL A 38 -0.48 -2.09 6.47
C VAL A 38 -0.86 -1.89 7.94
N LYS A 39 -0.15 -2.52 8.86
CA LYS A 39 -0.37 -2.38 10.30
C LYS A 39 -0.17 -0.93 10.77
N LYS A 40 0.92 -0.28 10.34
CA LYS A 40 1.17 1.14 10.64
C LYS A 40 0.07 2.04 10.09
N ALA A 41 -0.47 1.74 8.90
CA ALA A 41 -1.57 2.52 8.31
C ALA A 41 -2.83 2.45 9.19
N GLN A 42 -3.20 1.26 9.68
CA GLN A 42 -4.33 1.09 10.59
C GLN A 42 -4.16 1.92 11.87
N TYR A 43 -2.99 1.82 12.51
CA TYR A 43 -2.71 2.57 13.73
C TYR A 43 -2.68 4.08 13.51
N LEU A 44 -2.13 4.52 12.38
CA LEU A 44 -2.11 5.93 12.01
C LEU A 44 -3.52 6.49 11.81
N CYS A 45 -4.41 5.72 11.19
CA CYS A 45 -5.81 6.11 11.03
C CYS A 45 -6.51 6.29 12.38
N ILE A 46 -6.38 5.33 13.30
CA ILE A 46 -6.96 5.43 14.66
C ILE A 46 -6.35 6.63 15.41
N LYS A 47 -5.03 6.78 15.39
CA LYS A 47 -4.32 7.91 16.02
C LYS A 47 -4.75 9.26 15.45
N SER A 48 -5.14 9.29 14.18
CA SER A 48 -5.62 10.50 13.49
C SER A 48 -7.11 10.77 13.72
N GLY A 49 -7.80 10.00 14.58
CA GLY A 49 -9.17 10.25 15.01
C GLY A 49 -10.22 9.32 14.41
N ALA A 50 -9.84 8.30 13.63
CA ALA A 50 -10.79 7.30 13.16
C ALA A 50 -11.28 6.43 14.33
N LYS A 51 -12.60 6.19 14.43
CA LYS A 51 -13.17 5.33 15.47
C LYS A 51 -12.93 3.84 15.19
N ASN A 52 -12.95 3.46 13.92
CA ASN A 52 -12.64 2.12 13.43
C ASN A 52 -12.01 2.24 12.04
N VAL A 53 -11.38 1.17 11.58
CA VAL A 53 -10.76 1.09 10.26
C VAL A 53 -11.08 -0.28 9.68
N PHE A 54 -11.69 -0.29 8.50
CA PHE A 54 -11.76 -1.48 7.66
C PHE A 54 -10.59 -1.43 6.66
N THR A 55 -9.88 -2.54 6.51
CA THR A 55 -8.74 -2.64 5.60
C THR A 55 -8.93 -3.82 4.68
N ASN A 56 -8.98 -3.57 3.37
CA ASN A 56 -8.94 -4.61 2.36
C ASN A 56 -7.50 -4.75 1.85
N VAL A 57 -6.94 -5.97 1.92
CA VAL A 57 -5.59 -6.26 1.44
C VAL A 57 -5.63 -7.44 0.50
N LYS A 58 -5.02 -7.29 -0.68
CA LYS A 58 -4.86 -8.35 -1.67
C LYS A 58 -3.37 -8.61 -1.85
N ILE A 59 -2.95 -9.84 -1.59
CA ILE A 59 -1.53 -10.23 -1.62
C ILE A 59 -1.32 -11.21 -2.76
N ILE A 60 -0.37 -10.91 -3.63
CA ILE A 60 0.15 -11.85 -4.63
C ILE A 60 1.53 -12.25 -4.14
N TYR A 61 1.69 -13.49 -3.71
CA TYR A 61 2.94 -14.01 -3.17
C TYR A 61 3.42 -15.20 -4.00
N ASN A 62 4.71 -15.17 -4.36
CA ASN A 62 5.38 -16.29 -4.99
C ASN A 62 6.86 -16.27 -4.54
N PRO A 63 7.36 -17.34 -3.89
CA PRO A 63 8.76 -17.42 -3.46
C PRO A 63 9.76 -17.29 -4.61
N LYS A 64 9.35 -17.62 -5.84
CA LYS A 64 10.17 -17.50 -7.06
C LYS A 64 10.06 -16.12 -7.72
N GLY A 65 9.31 -15.20 -7.13
CA GLY A 65 9.06 -13.86 -7.65
C GLY A 65 7.69 -13.71 -8.31
N VAL A 66 7.20 -12.47 -8.31
CA VAL A 66 5.94 -12.05 -8.93
C VAL A 66 6.21 -11.00 -10.01
N LEU A 67 5.27 -10.83 -10.94
CA LEU A 67 5.35 -9.73 -11.89
C LEU A 67 5.21 -8.39 -11.18
N THR A 68 6.07 -7.44 -11.54
CA THR A 68 6.07 -6.09 -10.97
C THR A 68 4.88 -5.25 -11.47
N ILE A 69 4.61 -4.11 -10.82
CA ILE A 69 3.61 -3.12 -11.21
C ILE A 69 3.89 -2.69 -12.65
N GLU A 70 5.13 -2.35 -12.98
CA GLU A 70 5.48 -1.94 -14.35
C GLU A 70 5.20 -3.07 -15.35
N GLN A 71 5.62 -4.31 -15.04
CA GLN A 71 5.39 -5.46 -15.92
C GLN A 71 3.91 -5.73 -16.18
N LYS A 72 3.04 -5.45 -15.19
CA LYS A 72 1.59 -5.61 -15.31
C LYS A 72 0.90 -4.44 -16.02
N THR A 73 1.39 -3.22 -15.83
CA THR A 73 0.65 -2.00 -16.21
C THR A 73 1.19 -1.31 -17.46
N LYS A 74 2.46 -1.47 -17.82
CA LYS A 74 3.13 -0.71 -18.90
C LYS A 74 2.41 -0.77 -20.24
N LYS A 75 1.79 -1.89 -20.60
CA LYS A 75 1.05 -2.06 -21.87
C LYS A 75 -0.33 -1.38 -21.88
N HIS A 76 -0.82 -0.99 -20.72
CA HIS A 76 -2.17 -0.49 -20.51
C HIS A 76 -2.20 0.96 -20.00
N ARG A 77 -1.04 1.53 -19.64
CA ARG A 77 -0.90 2.96 -19.36
C ARG A 77 -0.77 3.73 -20.68
N ARG A 78 -1.55 4.79 -20.82
CA ARG A 78 -1.41 5.78 -21.91
C ARG A 78 -0.43 6.87 -21.49
#